data_AF-A0A227P5X3-F1
#
_entry.id   AF-A0A227P5X3-F1
#
_cell.length_a   1.000
_cell.length_b   1.000
_cell.length_c   1.000
_cell.angle_alpha   90.00
_cell.angle_beta   90.00
_cell.angle_gamma   90.00
#
_symmetry.space_group_name_H-M   'P 1'
#
loop_
_entity.id
_entity.type
_entity.pdbx_description
1 polymer ?
#
loop_
_entity_poly.entity_id
_entity_poly.type
_entity_poly.pdbx_seq_one_letter_code
_entity_poly.pdbx_strand_id
1 'polypeptide(L)'
;MKFYTDYVYNSAIKDYEKKYIIEYNDKHLEESKKEDNSNAIINKKLINNLDKKFYDSIMKSGKSENTFIYSIVVSNKWNFSEASYNVFMTLAQLDDKNASTSIPDLDFLDDETKKLALKFLQKASDENDPNAKYTLGKYYLEGKYFKKNTVLGNSLLNEANNISGVRLD
;
A
#
# COMPACT_ATOMS: atom_id res chain seq x y z
N MET A 1 3.13 7.34 27.39
CA MET A 1 3.85 6.19 26.79
C MET A 1 3.47 5.89 25.33
N LYS A 2 2.31 6.35 24.82
CA LYS A 2 1.86 6.18 23.42
C LYS A 2 2.56 7.09 22.39
N PHE A 3 3.10 8.24 22.81
CA PHE A 3 3.72 9.24 21.91
C PHE A 3 5.14 8.92 21.44
N TYR A 4 5.90 8.11 22.20
CA TYR A 4 7.32 7.83 21.87
C TYR A 4 7.46 6.75 20.80
N THR A 5 6.52 5.81 20.76
CA THR A 5 6.43 4.76 19.74
C THR A 5 6.07 5.34 18.37
N ASP A 6 5.21 6.37 18.30
CA ASP A 6 4.80 6.99 17.03
C ASP A 6 5.95 7.79 16.38
N TYR A 7 6.78 8.48 17.16
CA TYR A 7 7.88 9.29 16.63
C TYR A 7 9.00 8.44 16.02
N VAL A 8 9.47 7.43 16.77
CA VAL A 8 10.54 6.53 16.31
C VAL A 8 10.08 5.70 15.12
N TYR A 9 8.82 5.24 15.14
CA TYR A 9 8.21 4.51 14.02
C TYR A 9 8.06 5.37 12.76
N ASN A 10 7.65 6.62 12.90
CA ASN A 10 7.54 7.56 11.78
C ASN A 10 8.91 8.00 11.24
N SER A 11 9.95 8.05 12.09
CA SER A 11 11.33 8.35 11.64
C SER A 11 11.91 7.20 10.83
N ALA A 12 11.80 5.95 11.31
CA ALA A 12 12.33 4.78 10.61
C ALA A 12 11.68 4.58 9.23
N ILE A 13 10.40 4.91 9.11
CA ILE A 13 9.67 4.84 7.84
C ILE A 13 10.08 5.99 6.93
N LYS A 14 10.26 7.20 7.44
CA LYS A 14 10.82 8.30 6.66
C LYS A 14 12.23 8.00 6.16
N ASP A 15 13.04 7.32 6.97
CA ASP A 15 14.40 6.95 6.59
C ASP A 15 14.40 5.83 5.54
N TYR A 16 13.49 4.86 5.63
CA TYR A 16 13.27 3.85 4.59
C TYR A 16 12.73 4.47 3.30
N GLU A 17 11.70 5.31 3.37
CA GLU A 17 11.16 6.06 2.23
C GLU A 17 12.27 6.86 1.56
N LYS A 18 13.10 7.57 2.34
CA LYS A 18 14.23 8.34 1.84
C LYS A 18 15.29 7.45 1.19
N LYS A 19 15.64 6.32 1.79
CA LYS A 19 16.64 5.38 1.26
C LYS A 19 16.18 4.73 -0.05
N TYR A 20 14.94 4.24 -0.09
CA TYR A 20 14.35 3.66 -1.29
C TYR A 20 14.20 4.70 -2.40
N ILE A 21 13.75 5.92 -2.09
CA ILE A 21 13.67 7.03 -3.05
C ILE A 21 15.07 7.39 -3.59
N ILE A 22 16.11 7.39 -2.75
CA ILE A 22 17.48 7.70 -3.18
C ILE A 22 18.06 6.59 -4.08
N GLU A 23 17.95 5.32 -3.66
CA GLU A 23 18.42 4.16 -4.46
C GLU A 23 17.67 4.04 -5.80
N TYR A 24 16.39 4.41 -5.82
CA TYR A 24 15.57 4.48 -7.03
C TYR A 24 15.95 5.67 -7.92
N ASN A 25 16.14 6.86 -7.35
CA ASN A 25 16.48 8.07 -8.11
C ASN A 25 17.87 8.01 -8.77
N ASP A 26 18.85 7.36 -8.14
CA ASP A 26 20.20 7.23 -8.71
C ASP A 26 20.23 6.41 -10.00
N LYS A 27 19.23 5.55 -10.24
CA LYS A 27 19.11 4.73 -11.46
C LYS A 27 18.32 5.42 -12.59
N HIS A 28 17.44 6.37 -12.26
CA HIS A 28 16.51 7.01 -13.21
C HIS A 28 16.81 8.50 -13.50
N LEU A 29 17.84 9.09 -12.89
CA LEU A 29 18.24 10.49 -13.15
C LEU A 29 18.58 10.77 -14.63
N GLU A 30 18.99 9.76 -15.40
CA GLU A 30 19.27 9.87 -16.84
C GLU A 30 17.98 9.99 -17.71
N GLU A 31 16.83 9.47 -17.25
CA GLU A 31 15.56 9.52 -18.00
C GLU A 31 14.81 10.85 -17.79
N SER A 32 15.14 11.58 -16.72
CA SER A 32 14.50 12.84 -16.30
C SER A 32 14.57 13.99 -17.31
N LYS A 33 15.48 13.93 -18.29
CA LYS A 33 15.69 15.01 -19.28
C LYS A 33 14.62 15.05 -20.38
N LYS A 34 13.69 14.09 -20.42
CA LYS A 34 12.47 14.11 -21.29
C LYS A 34 11.17 14.44 -20.52
N GLU A 35 11.23 14.62 -19.19
CA GLU A 35 10.08 14.56 -18.26
C GLU A 35 9.32 15.88 -17.99
N ASP A 36 9.72 17.02 -18.56
CA ASP A 36 9.20 18.35 -18.17
C ASP A 36 7.68 18.52 -18.27
N ASN A 37 6.97 17.68 -19.04
CA ASN A 37 5.50 17.72 -19.14
C ASN A 37 4.79 16.69 -18.22
N SER A 38 5.38 15.51 -18.01
CA SER A 38 4.76 14.44 -17.20
C SER A 38 4.66 14.84 -15.72
N ASN A 39 5.73 15.44 -15.18
CA ASN A 39 5.79 15.89 -13.80
C ASN A 39 4.75 16.99 -13.51
N ALA A 40 4.51 17.91 -14.45
CA ALA A 40 3.49 18.94 -14.33
C ALA A 40 2.06 18.36 -14.31
N ILE A 41 1.79 17.32 -15.11
CA ILE A 41 0.50 16.63 -15.15
C ILE A 41 0.25 15.88 -13.83
N ILE A 42 1.24 15.16 -13.32
CA ILE A 42 1.16 14.43 -12.04
C ILE A 42 0.92 15.41 -10.89
N ASN A 43 1.68 16.49 -10.82
CA ASN A 43 1.50 17.52 -9.79
C ASN A 43 0.08 18.09 -9.82
N LYS A 44 -0.45 18.40 -11.00
CA LYS A 44 -1.81 18.91 -11.16
C LYS A 44 -2.88 17.88 -10.79
N LYS A 45 -2.70 16.62 -11.19
CA LYS A 45 -3.76 15.59 -11.18
C LYS A 45 -3.72 14.60 -10.04
N LEU A 46 -2.62 14.45 -9.33
CA LEU A 46 -2.50 13.57 -8.16
C LEU A 46 -2.08 14.33 -6.90
N ILE A 47 -1.26 15.39 -7.04
CA ILE A 47 -0.79 16.14 -5.88
C ILE A 47 -1.72 17.29 -5.52
N ASN A 48 -2.11 18.15 -6.45
CA ASN A 48 -2.94 19.32 -6.13
C ASN A 48 -4.44 19.00 -6.14
N ASN A 49 -4.81 17.94 -6.84
CA ASN A 49 -6.15 17.39 -6.91
C ASN A 49 -6.01 15.87 -7.05
N LEU A 50 -6.96 15.08 -6.56
CA LEU A 50 -6.99 13.62 -6.81
C LEU A 50 -7.92 13.31 -7.99
N ASP A 51 -7.38 13.26 -9.20
CA ASP A 51 -8.07 12.75 -10.39
C ASP A 51 -8.04 11.21 -10.36
N LYS A 52 -9.08 10.61 -9.76
CA LYS A 52 -9.19 9.15 -9.59
C LYS A 52 -9.03 8.41 -10.92
N LYS A 53 -9.64 8.90 -12.00
CA LYS A 53 -9.56 8.26 -13.32
C LYS A 53 -8.14 8.23 -13.85
N PHE A 54 -7.39 9.31 -13.61
CA PHE A 54 -5.98 9.35 -13.95
C PHE A 54 -5.15 8.37 -13.12
N TYR A 55 -5.38 8.31 -11.80
CA TYR A 55 -4.76 7.31 -10.93
C TYR A 55 -5.04 5.87 -11.42
N ASP A 56 -6.31 5.53 -11.65
CA ASP A 56 -6.75 4.21 -12.14
C ASP A 56 -6.11 3.88 -13.50
N SER A 57 -5.93 4.88 -14.37
CA SER A 57 -5.27 4.69 -15.67
C SER A 57 -3.79 4.34 -15.52
N ILE A 58 -3.11 4.91 -14.52
CA ILE A 58 -1.70 4.59 -14.25
C ILE A 58 -1.60 3.16 -13.71
N MET A 59 -2.47 2.78 -12.77
CA MET A 59 -2.52 1.42 -12.21
C MET A 59 -2.73 0.38 -13.31
N LYS A 60 -3.61 0.66 -14.28
CA LYS A 60 -3.86 -0.22 -15.43
C LYS A 60 -2.73 -0.28 -16.44
N SER A 61 -1.94 0.78 -16.58
CA SER A 61 -0.86 0.86 -17.57
C SER A 61 0.35 -0.02 -17.24
N GLY A 62 0.44 -0.53 -16.00
CA GLY A 62 1.37 -1.60 -15.63
C GLY A 62 2.85 -1.20 -15.56
N LYS A 63 3.20 0.08 -15.65
CA LYS A 63 4.57 0.55 -15.39
C LYS A 63 4.84 0.52 -13.87
N SER A 64 5.18 -0.66 -13.37
CA SER A 64 5.41 -1.00 -11.96
C SER A 64 6.19 0.07 -11.18
N GLU A 65 7.25 0.58 -11.81
CA GLU A 65 8.14 1.66 -11.33
C GLU A 65 7.39 2.92 -10.83
N ASN A 66 6.43 3.42 -11.60
CA ASN A 66 5.70 4.64 -11.25
C ASN A 66 4.46 4.37 -10.38
N THR A 67 3.89 3.18 -10.51
CA THR A 67 2.69 2.77 -9.77
C THR A 67 2.92 2.76 -8.26
N PHE A 68 4.08 2.27 -7.82
CA PHE A 68 4.45 2.24 -6.41
C PHE A 68 4.51 3.65 -5.81
N ILE A 69 5.29 4.54 -6.43
CA ILE A 69 5.54 5.91 -5.95
C ILE A 69 4.24 6.72 -5.93
N TYR A 70 3.41 6.65 -6.98
CA TYR A 70 2.14 7.38 -6.99
C TYR A 70 1.15 6.85 -5.96
N SER A 71 1.14 5.54 -5.70
CA SER A 71 0.28 4.96 -4.67
C SER A 71 0.69 5.46 -3.27
N ILE A 72 2.00 5.58 -2.98
CA ILE A 72 2.48 6.21 -1.74
C ILE A 72 2.03 7.66 -1.65
N VAL A 73 2.23 8.46 -2.70
CA VAL A 73 1.87 9.89 -2.72
C VAL A 73 0.37 10.07 -2.50
N VAL A 74 -0.45 9.33 -3.24
CA VAL A 74 -1.91 9.45 -3.17
C VAL A 74 -2.43 8.96 -1.81
N SER A 75 -1.92 7.81 -1.33
CA SER A 75 -2.24 7.29 0.01
C SER A 75 -1.94 8.31 1.11
N ASN A 76 -0.75 8.91 1.10
CA ASN A 76 -0.33 9.84 2.15
C ASN A 76 -1.01 11.21 2.07
N LYS A 77 -1.37 11.66 0.86
CA LYS A 77 -1.96 12.99 0.68
C LYS A 77 -3.48 13.01 0.88
N TRP A 78 -4.16 11.94 0.47
CA TRP A 78 -5.62 11.94 0.36
C TRP A 78 -6.30 10.89 1.23
N ASN A 79 -5.54 10.09 2.01
CA ASN A 79 -6.06 8.96 2.78
C ASN A 79 -6.93 8.04 1.91
N PHE A 80 -6.46 7.81 0.68
CA PHE A 80 -7.19 7.05 -0.31
C PHE A 80 -6.88 5.55 -0.13
N SER A 81 -7.87 4.82 0.41
CA SER A 81 -7.73 3.44 0.87
C SER A 81 -7.18 2.49 -0.21
N GLU A 82 -7.66 2.64 -1.44
CA GLU A 82 -7.24 1.85 -2.59
C GLU A 82 -5.74 2.06 -2.90
N ALA A 83 -5.24 3.29 -2.76
CA ALA A 83 -3.81 3.55 -2.94
C ALA A 83 -2.97 2.95 -1.82
N SER A 84 -3.44 3.00 -0.57
CA SER A 84 -2.78 2.30 0.54
C SER A 84 -2.69 0.79 0.28
N TYR A 85 -3.77 0.18 -0.21
CA TYR A 85 -3.78 -1.24 -0.57
C TYR A 85 -2.88 -1.56 -1.77
N ASN A 86 -2.83 -0.68 -2.77
CA ASN A 86 -1.95 -0.84 -3.93
C ASN A 86 -0.45 -0.82 -3.54
N VAL A 87 -0.05 -0.03 -2.54
CA VAL A 87 1.32 -0.09 -2.00
C VAL A 87 1.63 -1.47 -1.43
N PHE A 88 0.72 -2.01 -0.59
CA PHE A 88 0.85 -3.37 -0.05
C PHE A 88 0.94 -4.42 -1.16
N MET A 89 0.02 -4.39 -2.13
CA MET A 89 -0.02 -5.36 -3.22
C MET A 89 1.22 -5.28 -4.11
N THR A 90 1.73 -4.09 -4.40
CA THR A 90 2.94 -3.92 -5.20
C THR A 90 4.15 -4.59 -4.54
N LEU A 91 4.32 -4.41 -3.23
CA LEU A 91 5.40 -5.04 -2.48
C LEU A 91 5.22 -6.56 -2.39
N ALA A 92 3.99 -7.02 -2.17
CA ALA A 92 3.71 -8.44 -2.07
C ALA A 92 3.91 -9.17 -3.41
N GLN A 93 3.56 -8.54 -4.52
CA GLN A 93 3.70 -9.10 -5.88
C GLN A 93 5.12 -9.05 -6.45
N LEU A 94 6.12 -8.61 -5.66
CA LEU A 94 7.53 -8.82 -6.02
C LEU A 94 7.89 -10.31 -6.10
N ASP A 95 7.14 -11.18 -5.40
CA ASP A 95 7.13 -12.62 -5.68
C ASP A 95 5.99 -12.94 -6.63
N ASP A 96 6.33 -13.40 -7.84
CA ASP A 96 5.37 -13.78 -8.89
C ASP A 96 4.35 -14.82 -8.41
N LYS A 97 4.69 -15.63 -7.39
CA LYS A 97 3.76 -16.59 -6.79
C LYS A 97 2.52 -15.91 -6.23
N ASN A 98 2.64 -14.66 -5.81
CA ASN A 98 1.52 -13.88 -5.26
C ASN A 98 0.59 -13.29 -6.33
N ALA A 99 0.94 -13.35 -7.62
CA ALA A 99 0.08 -12.83 -8.69
C ALA A 99 -1.29 -13.53 -8.76
N SER A 100 -1.36 -14.79 -8.30
CA SER A 100 -2.59 -15.61 -8.34
C SER A 100 -3.17 -15.93 -6.96
N THR A 101 -2.64 -15.36 -5.87
CA THR A 101 -3.09 -15.67 -4.51
C THR A 101 -4.07 -14.61 -4.00
N SER A 102 -5.11 -15.08 -3.30
CA SER A 102 -6.06 -14.18 -2.64
C SER A 102 -5.49 -13.55 -1.35
N ILE A 103 -4.48 -14.20 -0.76
CA ILE A 103 -3.77 -13.76 0.44
C ILE A 103 -2.28 -13.89 0.14
N PRO A 104 -1.59 -12.76 -0.14
CA PRO A 104 -0.18 -12.80 -0.48
C PRO A 104 0.70 -13.34 0.64
N ASP A 105 1.82 -13.96 0.28
CA ASP A 105 2.88 -14.31 1.21
C ASP A 105 3.96 -13.23 1.23
N LEU A 106 4.46 -12.86 2.40
CA LEU A 106 5.49 -11.82 2.57
C LEU A 106 6.83 -12.40 3.06
N ASP A 107 6.94 -13.72 3.26
CA ASP A 107 8.12 -14.32 3.90
C ASP A 107 9.41 -14.15 3.08
N PHE A 108 9.29 -13.92 1.76
CA PHE A 108 10.40 -13.62 0.88
C PHE A 108 10.97 -12.20 1.07
N LEU A 109 10.21 -11.29 1.70
CA LEU A 109 10.65 -9.92 1.96
C LEU A 109 11.55 -9.87 3.19
N ASP A 110 12.54 -8.98 3.15
CA ASP A 110 13.29 -8.58 4.33
C ASP A 110 12.38 -7.93 5.37
N ASP A 111 12.85 -7.86 6.62
CA ASP A 111 12.05 -7.39 7.75
C ASP A 111 11.56 -5.94 7.61
N GLU A 112 12.33 -5.07 6.96
CA GLU A 112 11.97 -3.65 6.79
C GLU A 112 10.88 -3.52 5.74
N THR A 113 11.06 -4.14 4.58
CA THR A 113 10.07 -4.14 3.49
C THR A 113 8.78 -4.84 3.91
N LYS A 114 8.87 -5.93 4.66
CA LYS A 114 7.71 -6.63 5.24
C LYS A 114 6.93 -5.73 6.20
N LYS A 115 7.62 -5.01 7.11
CA LYS A 115 6.98 -4.04 8.02
C LYS A 115 6.28 -2.91 7.26
N LEU A 116 6.88 -2.42 6.19
CA LEU A 116 6.27 -1.38 5.35
C LEU A 116 4.98 -1.90 4.68
N ALA A 117 5.02 -3.08 4.06
CA ALA A 117 3.86 -3.70 3.44
C ALA A 117 2.71 -3.87 4.44
N LEU A 118 3.00 -4.41 5.63
CA LEU A 118 2.01 -4.60 6.69
C LEU A 118 1.44 -3.28 7.23
N LYS A 119 2.24 -2.20 7.27
CA LYS A 119 1.74 -0.86 7.63
C LYS A 119 0.70 -0.36 6.64
N PHE A 120 0.99 -0.46 5.34
CA PHE A 120 0.09 0.00 4.30
C PHE A 120 -1.18 -0.86 4.23
N LEU A 121 -1.07 -2.16 4.49
CA LEU A 121 -2.23 -3.03 4.68
C LEU A 121 -3.12 -2.58 5.85
N GLN A 122 -2.53 -2.31 7.02
CA GLN A 122 -3.26 -1.81 8.18
C GLN A 122 -3.92 -0.45 7.87
N LYS A 123 -3.19 0.47 7.25
CA LYS A 123 -3.70 1.78 6.84
C LYS A 123 -4.90 1.65 5.91
N ALA A 124 -4.80 0.82 4.87
CA ALA A 124 -5.89 0.57 3.94
C ALA A 124 -7.13 -0.01 4.63
N SER A 125 -6.92 -0.96 5.56
CA SER A 125 -7.99 -1.55 6.37
C SER A 125 -8.69 -0.50 7.25
N ASP A 126 -7.91 0.35 7.92
CA ASP A 126 -8.43 1.44 8.77
C ASP A 126 -9.19 2.49 7.93
N GLU A 127 -8.80 2.67 6.67
CA GLU A 127 -9.46 3.52 5.67
C GLU A 127 -10.66 2.82 4.97
N ASN A 128 -11.10 1.66 5.46
CA ASN A 128 -12.24 0.88 4.95
C ASN A 128 -12.05 0.27 3.56
N ASP A 129 -10.82 -0.03 3.15
CA ASP A 129 -10.60 -0.85 1.96
C ASP A 129 -11.08 -2.30 2.23
N PRO A 130 -12.06 -2.82 1.45
CA PRO A 130 -12.61 -4.15 1.71
C PRO A 130 -11.59 -5.27 1.46
N ASN A 131 -10.69 -5.11 0.49
CA ASN A 131 -9.66 -6.12 0.22
C ASN A 131 -8.62 -6.13 1.33
N ALA A 132 -8.22 -4.95 1.82
CA ALA A 132 -7.30 -4.85 2.94
C ALA A 132 -7.89 -5.45 4.22
N LYS A 133 -9.16 -5.18 4.53
CA LYS A 133 -9.86 -5.80 5.67
C LYS A 133 -9.93 -7.32 5.53
N TYR A 134 -10.22 -7.81 4.33
CA TYR A 134 -10.21 -9.25 4.05
C TYR A 134 -8.82 -9.87 4.30
N THR A 135 -7.78 -9.30 3.70
CA THR A 135 -6.40 -9.80 3.83
C THR A 135 -5.90 -9.74 5.28
N LEU A 136 -6.09 -8.60 5.96
CA LEU A 136 -5.69 -8.41 7.34
C LEU A 136 -6.48 -9.34 8.29
N GLY A 137 -7.77 -9.51 8.05
CA GLY A 137 -8.62 -10.43 8.80
C GLY A 137 -8.08 -11.86 8.75
N LYS A 138 -7.73 -12.34 7.55
CA LYS A 138 -7.11 -13.66 7.33
C LYS A 138 -5.78 -13.82 8.07
N TYR A 139 -4.89 -12.83 8.00
CA TYR A 139 -3.63 -12.85 8.75
C TYR A 139 -3.85 -12.94 10.27
N TYR A 140 -4.83 -12.22 10.84
CA TYR A 140 -5.16 -12.34 12.27
C TYR A 140 -5.76 -13.69 12.64
N LEU A 141 -6.57 -14.31 11.78
CA LEU A 141 -7.14 -15.64 12.04
C LEU A 141 -6.05 -16.72 12.07
N GLU A 142 -5.08 -16.60 11.17
CA GLU A 142 -3.96 -17.55 11.03
C GLU A 142 -2.86 -17.29 12.06
N GLY A 143 -2.76 -16.07 12.59
CA GLY A 143 -1.61 -15.64 13.39
C GLY A 143 -0.36 -15.43 12.52
N LYS A 144 -0.56 -15.14 11.23
CA LYS A 144 0.50 -14.89 10.26
C LYS A 144 0.82 -13.39 10.29
N TYR A 145 2.08 -13.03 10.49
CA TYR A 145 2.58 -11.64 10.62
C TYR A 145 2.05 -10.82 11.80
N PHE A 146 0.91 -11.21 12.37
CA PHE A 146 0.32 -10.60 13.56
C PHE A 146 0.04 -11.68 14.61
N LYS A 147 -0.02 -11.27 15.88
CA LYS A 147 -0.48 -12.17 16.93
C LYS A 147 -1.91 -12.58 16.64
N LYS A 148 -2.16 -13.89 16.62
CA LYS A 148 -3.48 -14.47 16.35
C LYS A 148 -4.56 -13.80 17.20
N ASN A 149 -5.61 -13.31 16.54
CA ASN A 149 -6.76 -12.69 17.17
C ASN A 149 -8.02 -13.02 16.36
N THR A 150 -8.73 -14.05 16.80
CA THR A 150 -9.89 -14.56 16.06
C THR A 150 -11.08 -13.60 16.07
N VAL A 151 -11.26 -12.83 17.14
CA VAL A 151 -12.33 -11.83 17.27
C VAL A 151 -12.12 -10.70 16.28
N LEU A 152 -10.93 -10.10 16.28
CA LEU A 152 -10.59 -9.03 15.35
C LEU A 152 -10.61 -9.53 13.89
N GLY A 153 -10.03 -10.71 13.64
CA GLY A 153 -10.02 -11.31 12.31
C GLY A 153 -11.43 -11.46 11.73
N ASN A 154 -12.36 -12.04 12.50
CA ASN A 154 -13.75 -12.20 12.06
C ASN A 154 -14.48 -10.86 11.90
N SER A 155 -14.22 -9.85 12.76
CA SER A 155 -14.79 -8.51 12.61
C SER A 155 -14.40 -7.89 11.26
N LEU A 156 -13.10 -7.93 10.94
CA LEU A 156 -12.58 -7.39 9.68
C LEU A 156 -13.19 -8.10 8.46
N LEU A 157 -13.36 -9.43 8.51
CA LEU A 157 -14.00 -10.17 7.41
C LEU A 157 -15.48 -9.79 7.24
N ASN A 158 -16.22 -9.62 8.34
CA ASN A 158 -17.62 -9.19 8.29
C ASN A 158 -17.73 -7.76 7.72
N GLU A 159 -16.85 -6.86 8.13
CA GLU A 159 -16.79 -5.50 7.62
C GLU A 159 -16.44 -5.47 6.11
N ALA A 160 -15.49 -6.29 5.67
CA ALA A 160 -15.14 -6.42 4.25
C ALA A 160 -16.34 -6.86 3.39
N ASN A 161 -17.12 -7.84 3.87
CA ASN A 161 -18.32 -8.33 3.18
C ASN A 161 -19.42 -7.26 3.10
N ASN A 162 -19.64 -6.54 4.20
CA ASN A 162 -20.64 -5.47 4.26
C ASN A 162 -20.29 -4.31 3.31
N ILE A 163 -19.01 -3.95 3.22
CA ILE A 163 -18.53 -2.88 2.32
C ILE A 163 -18.63 -3.30 0.85
N SER A 164 -18.30 -4.58 0.54
CA SER A 164 -18.34 -5.11 -0.82
C SER A 164 -19.75 -5.42 -1.34
N GLY A 165 -20.78 -5.30 -0.51
CA GLY A 165 -22.18 -5.48 -0.90
C GLY A 165 -22.66 -6.93 -0.97
N VAL A 166 -21.86 -7.90 -0.51
CA VAL A 166 -22.25 -9.31 -0.41
C VAL A 166 -22.79 -9.58 0.98
N ARG A 167 -24.12 -9.51 1.14
CA ARG A 167 -24.81 -10.07 2.29
C ARG A 167 -24.81 -11.59 2.12
N LEU A 168 -24.23 -12.30 3.09
CA LEU A 168 -24.51 -13.72 3.31
C LEU A 168 -25.64 -13.79 4.32
N ASP A 169 -26.87 -13.68 3.82
CA ASP A 169 -28.09 -14.09 4.50
C ASP A 169 -28.29 -15.61 4.44
#